data_AF-A0A7Y3UNT3-F1
#
_entry.id   AF-A0A7Y3UNT3-F1
#
_cell.length_a   1.000
_cell.length_b   1.000
_cell.length_c   1.000
_cell.angle_alpha   90.00
_cell.angle_beta   90.00
_cell.angle_gamma   90.00
#
_symmetry.space_group_name_H-M   'P 1'
#
loop_
_entity.id
_entity.type
_entity.pdbx_description
1 polymer ?
#
loop_
_entity_poly.entity_id
_entity_poly.type
_entity_poly.pdbx_seq_one_letter_code
_entity_poly.pdbx_strand_id
1 'polypeptide(L)'
;MIQTIKTLNVIGIVFLIVILSGFSVAEDLVLPEPDTLQETYLLGSRDAKRKQCSEEVAPVLGRECSFCHNVNATEFTKKGNKAKGMMKAAVALGVKCKFCHSGKKQFTDKLEVAVKMFKLSEMMDVECSFCHAGKDNFTHQGETAKISMLLQRWSKTGNKKCLECHDKKMKFELNSRGQEIITSQKGLIGK
;
A
#
# COMPACT_ATOMS: atom_id res chain seq x y z
N MET A 1 79.81 0.39 2.44
CA MET A 1 80.48 -0.03 1.18
C MET A 1 79.39 -0.26 0.14
N ILE A 2 79.63 0.24 -1.07
CA ILE A 2 78.67 0.62 -2.09
C ILE A 2 78.33 -0.54 -3.05
N GLN A 3 77.06 -0.56 -3.47
CA GLN A 3 76.45 -1.12 -4.70
C GLN A 3 76.55 -2.62 -5.02
N THR A 4 75.36 -3.21 -5.25
CA THR A 4 75.08 -3.77 -6.57
C THR A 4 73.58 -3.69 -6.88
N ILE A 5 73.28 -3.10 -8.04
CA ILE A 5 71.97 -2.87 -8.65
C ILE A 5 71.59 -4.07 -9.53
N LYS A 6 70.29 -4.38 -9.61
CA LYS A 6 69.49 -4.95 -10.74
C LYS A 6 68.31 -5.73 -10.12
N THR A 7 67.03 -5.57 -10.46
CA THR A 7 66.36 -5.10 -11.68
C THR A 7 64.89 -4.85 -11.29
N LEU A 8 64.36 -3.63 -11.44
CA LEU A 8 62.92 -3.37 -11.27
C LEU A 8 62.24 -3.55 -12.63
N ASN A 9 61.26 -4.45 -12.66
CA ASN A 9 60.53 -4.85 -13.86
C ASN A 9 59.51 -3.76 -14.24
N VAL A 10 59.75 -3.08 -15.35
CA VAL A 10 58.92 -1.99 -15.90
C VAL A 10 57.82 -2.60 -16.76
N ILE A 11 56.77 -3.11 -16.14
CA ILE A 11 55.50 -3.46 -16.79
C ILE A 11 54.39 -3.09 -15.80
N GLY A 12 53.82 -1.89 -15.94
CA GLY A 12 52.72 -1.44 -15.08
C GLY A 12 52.42 0.06 -15.07
N ILE A 13 53.16 0.89 -15.83
CA ILE A 13 52.92 2.34 -15.96
C ILE A 13 52.43 2.66 -17.39
N VAL A 14 51.37 1.99 -17.83
CA VAL A 14 50.56 2.34 -19.01
C VAL A 14 49.06 2.17 -18.70
N PHE A 15 48.66 2.44 -17.45
CA PHE A 15 47.26 2.58 -17.03
C PHE A 15 46.98 3.94 -16.37
N LEU A 16 47.84 4.92 -16.63
CA LEU A 16 47.53 6.34 -16.48
C LEU A 16 47.58 6.96 -17.87
N ILE A 17 46.57 7.75 -18.24
CA ILE A 17 46.47 8.61 -19.45
C ILE A 17 45.52 8.12 -20.58
N VAL A 18 44.51 7.28 -20.32
CA VAL A 18 43.36 7.13 -21.25
C VAL A 18 41.99 7.01 -20.53
N ILE A 19 41.74 7.84 -19.51
CA ILE A 19 40.34 8.15 -19.10
C ILE A 19 40.31 9.63 -18.68
N LEU A 20 40.45 10.52 -19.67
CA LEU A 20 40.29 11.96 -19.50
C LEU A 20 39.70 12.55 -20.78
N SER A 21 38.57 11.99 -21.21
CA SER A 21 37.65 12.59 -22.19
C SER A 21 36.38 11.75 -22.25
N GLY A 22 35.36 12.15 -21.49
CA GLY A 22 34.10 11.44 -21.42
C GLY A 22 33.13 12.13 -20.47
N PHE A 23 32.71 13.33 -20.88
CA PHE A 23 31.52 13.97 -20.35
C PHE A 23 30.38 12.96 -20.22
N SER A 24 29.90 12.78 -19.00
CA SER A 24 28.46 12.67 -18.75
C SER A 24 28.25 13.18 -17.35
N VAL A 25 27.57 14.33 -17.30
CA VAL A 25 26.87 14.85 -16.14
C VAL A 25 26.08 13.67 -15.57
N ALA A 26 26.59 13.05 -14.51
CA ALA A 26 25.75 12.32 -13.59
C ALA A 26 25.06 13.42 -12.80
N GLU A 27 23.96 13.90 -13.35
CA GLU A 27 22.87 14.41 -12.55
C GLU A 27 22.64 13.32 -11.51
N ASP A 28 23.06 13.56 -10.26
CA ASP A 28 22.50 12.83 -9.14
C ASP A 28 21.01 13.15 -9.19
N LEU A 29 20.29 12.35 -9.98
CA LEU A 29 18.90 12.07 -9.80
C LEU A 29 18.85 11.55 -8.37
N VAL A 30 18.65 12.48 -7.45
CA VAL A 30 17.95 12.24 -6.20
C VAL A 30 16.63 11.63 -6.64
N LEU A 31 16.65 10.33 -6.87
CA LEU A 31 15.48 9.49 -6.82
C LEU A 31 14.85 9.88 -5.49
N PRO A 32 13.66 10.50 -5.47
CA PRO A 32 13.01 10.78 -4.22
C PRO A 32 12.96 9.45 -3.48
N GLU A 33 13.51 9.43 -2.27
CA GLU A 33 13.37 8.30 -1.38
C GLU A 33 11.91 7.85 -1.46
N PRO A 34 11.63 6.55 -1.64
CA PRO A 34 10.27 6.06 -1.73
C PRO A 34 9.57 6.52 -0.46
N ASP A 35 8.72 7.53 -0.64
CA ASP A 35 8.04 8.31 0.38
C ASP A 35 7.69 7.37 1.53
N THR A 36 8.40 7.49 2.65
CA THR A 36 8.15 6.68 3.83
C THR A 36 6.67 6.78 4.08
N LEU A 37 5.98 5.66 3.89
CA LEU A 37 4.56 5.46 4.14
C LEU A 37 4.07 6.47 5.18
N GLN A 38 3.06 7.28 4.86
CA GLN A 38 2.27 7.93 5.91
C GLN A 38 1.75 6.80 6.82
N GLU A 39 2.49 6.38 7.85
CA GLU A 39 2.13 5.22 8.67
C GLU A 39 0.83 5.48 9.43
N THR A 40 0.49 6.76 9.60
CA THR A 40 -0.66 7.21 10.36
C THR A 40 -1.35 8.39 9.68
N TYR A 41 -2.68 8.40 9.74
CA TYR A 41 -3.52 9.42 9.09
C TYR A 41 -3.35 10.82 9.71
N LEU A 42 -3.19 10.88 11.03
CA LEU A 42 -2.96 12.11 11.80
C LEU A 42 -1.48 12.17 12.18
N LEU A 43 -0.84 13.30 11.97
CA LEU A 43 0.62 13.44 12.08
C LEU A 43 1.04 14.28 13.30
N GLY A 44 2.28 14.10 13.76
CA GLY A 44 2.89 14.93 14.80
C GLY A 44 2.54 14.54 16.25
N SER A 45 2.63 15.51 17.16
CA SER A 45 2.40 15.34 18.60
C SER A 45 0.94 15.00 18.94
N ARG A 46 0.68 14.62 20.20
CA ARG A 46 -0.69 14.35 20.67
C ARG A 46 -1.63 15.53 20.43
N ASP A 47 -1.18 16.75 20.72
CA ASP A 47 -1.99 17.95 20.54
C ASP A 47 -2.21 18.29 19.06
N ALA A 48 -1.19 18.08 18.22
CA ALA A 48 -1.32 18.23 16.77
C ALA A 48 -2.34 17.23 16.18
N LYS A 49 -2.29 15.97 16.61
CA LYS A 49 -3.26 14.94 16.22
C LYS A 49 -4.66 15.26 16.73
N ARG A 50 -4.79 15.77 17.96
CA ARG A 50 -6.08 16.22 18.51
C ARG A 50 -6.68 17.33 17.66
N LYS A 51 -5.88 18.34 17.30
CA LYS A 51 -6.30 19.45 16.44
C LYS A 51 -6.77 18.98 15.06
N GLN A 52 -5.95 18.17 14.38
CA GLN A 52 -6.33 17.57 13.09
C GLN A 52 -7.62 16.73 13.21
N CYS A 53 -7.80 15.96 14.28
CA CYS A 53 -9.02 15.19 14.51
C CYS A 53 -10.26 16.11 14.63
N SER A 54 -10.16 17.19 15.40
CA SER A 54 -11.27 18.14 15.56
C SER A 54 -11.59 18.94 14.29
N GLU A 55 -10.59 19.20 13.44
CA GLU A 55 -10.74 20.03 12.24
C GLU A 55 -11.10 19.19 10.99
N GLU A 56 -10.57 17.98 10.86
CA GLU A 56 -10.73 17.16 9.64
C GLU A 56 -11.70 15.98 9.83
N VAL A 57 -11.71 15.33 10.99
CA VAL A 57 -12.42 14.05 11.19
C VAL A 57 -13.79 14.26 11.82
N ALA A 58 -13.86 14.94 12.96
CA ALA A 58 -15.11 15.16 13.68
C ALA A 58 -16.20 15.88 12.85
N PRO A 59 -15.89 16.91 12.04
CA PRO A 59 -16.89 17.61 11.24
C PRO A 59 -17.51 16.72 10.16
N VAL A 60 -16.69 15.91 9.49
CA VAL A 60 -17.12 14.97 8.46
C VAL A 60 -18.07 13.92 9.04
N LEU A 61 -17.73 13.38 10.21
CA LEU A 61 -18.58 12.41 10.89
C LEU A 61 -19.84 13.06 11.50
N GLY A 62 -19.78 14.35 11.81
CA GLY A 62 -20.88 15.06 12.45
C GLY A 62 -21.19 14.57 13.84
N ARG A 63 -20.16 14.17 14.59
CA ARG A 63 -20.23 13.57 15.91
C ARG A 63 -19.23 14.24 16.84
N GLU A 64 -19.54 14.24 18.12
CA GLU A 64 -18.64 14.71 19.17
C GLU A 64 -17.53 13.70 19.46
N CYS A 65 -16.48 14.15 20.16
CA CYS A 65 -15.33 13.33 20.54
C CYS A 65 -15.75 12.06 21.30
N SER A 66 -16.75 12.16 22.18
CA SER A 66 -17.33 11.07 22.98
C SER A 66 -17.90 9.92 22.14
N PHE A 67 -18.19 10.17 20.86
CA PHE A 67 -18.63 9.13 19.94
C PHE A 67 -17.51 8.12 19.64
N CYS A 68 -16.28 8.61 19.47
CA CYS A 68 -15.11 7.79 19.14
C CYS A 68 -14.28 7.45 20.39
N HIS A 69 -14.32 8.29 21.40
CA HIS A 69 -13.45 8.22 22.56
C HIS A 69 -14.23 8.14 23.87
N ASN A 70 -13.61 7.58 24.91
CA ASN A 70 -14.09 7.81 26.27
C ASN A 70 -13.92 9.30 26.66
N VAL A 71 -14.48 9.69 27.81
CA VAL A 71 -14.49 11.10 28.28
C VAL A 71 -13.09 11.73 28.29
N ASN A 72 -12.07 10.94 28.64
CA ASN A 72 -10.67 11.40 28.74
C ASN A 72 -9.86 11.23 27.45
N ALA A 73 -10.47 10.72 26.39
CA ALA A 73 -9.81 10.39 25.11
C ALA A 73 -8.54 9.53 25.24
N THR A 74 -8.55 8.61 26.21
CA THR A 74 -7.48 7.61 26.39
C THR A 74 -7.79 6.31 25.67
N GLU A 75 -9.07 5.99 25.47
CA GLU A 75 -9.52 4.75 24.84
C GLU A 75 -10.50 5.03 23.70
N PHE A 76 -10.48 4.17 22.69
CA PHE A 76 -11.47 4.18 21.62
C PHE A 76 -12.70 3.37 22.02
N THR A 77 -13.89 3.91 21.75
CA THR A 77 -15.13 3.14 21.74
C THR A 77 -15.12 2.15 20.58
N LYS A 78 -16.10 1.23 20.54
CA LYS A 78 -16.33 0.36 19.37
C LYS A 78 -16.46 1.16 18.07
N LYS A 79 -17.11 2.33 18.12
CA LYS A 79 -17.27 3.21 16.95
C LYS A 79 -15.97 3.93 16.62
N GLY A 80 -15.18 4.30 17.62
CA GLY A 80 -13.84 4.84 17.46
C GLY A 80 -12.89 3.87 16.77
N ASN A 81 -12.90 2.59 17.18
CA ASN A 81 -12.10 1.55 16.52
C ASN A 81 -12.50 1.35 15.05
N LYS A 82 -13.80 1.44 14.73
CA LYS A 82 -14.27 1.44 13.34
C LYS A 82 -13.74 2.65 12.56
N ALA A 83 -13.80 3.85 13.12
CA ALA A 83 -13.26 5.06 12.50
C ALA A 83 -11.74 4.96 12.29
N LYS A 84 -10.99 4.43 13.27
CA LYS A 84 -9.56 4.14 13.15
C LYS A 84 -9.25 3.20 11.99
N GLY A 85 -10.05 2.14 11.80
CA GLY A 85 -9.93 1.26 10.63
C GLY A 85 -10.17 1.99 9.30
N MET A 86 -11.18 2.85 9.23
CA MET A 86 -11.42 3.68 8.04
C MET A 86 -10.28 4.66 7.75
N MET A 87 -9.64 5.21 8.79
CA MET A 87 -8.47 6.08 8.64
C MET A 87 -7.25 5.32 8.11
N LYS A 88 -7.03 4.06 8.55
CA LYS A 88 -6.00 3.20 7.96
C LYS A 88 -6.27 2.91 6.48
N ALA A 89 -7.52 2.64 6.12
CA ALA A 89 -7.90 2.49 4.72
C ALA A 89 -7.61 3.77 3.91
N ALA A 90 -7.96 4.93 4.45
CA ALA A 90 -7.69 6.21 3.81
C ALA A 90 -6.18 6.43 3.58
N VAL A 91 -5.34 6.06 4.55
CA VAL A 91 -3.88 6.05 4.41
C VAL A 91 -3.43 5.14 3.27
N ALA A 92 -3.88 3.88 3.26
CA ALA A 92 -3.49 2.92 2.23
C ALA A 92 -3.88 3.38 0.81
N LEU A 93 -5.03 4.07 0.68
CA LEU A 93 -5.50 4.65 -0.57
C LEU A 93 -4.86 6.02 -0.88
N GLY A 94 -4.06 6.61 0.01
CA GLY A 94 -3.50 7.95 -0.17
C GLY A 94 -4.56 9.05 -0.25
N VAL A 95 -5.67 8.92 0.47
CA VAL A 95 -6.81 9.85 0.43
C VAL A 95 -7.19 10.39 1.80
N LYS A 96 -7.93 11.51 1.81
CA LYS A 96 -8.52 12.11 3.02
C LYS A 96 -10.01 11.79 3.14
N CYS A 97 -10.62 12.12 4.28
CA CYS A 97 -12.03 11.76 4.56
C CYS A 97 -13.01 12.26 3.49
N LYS A 98 -12.74 13.43 2.90
CA LYS A 98 -13.54 14.03 1.82
C LYS A 98 -13.67 13.17 0.55
N PHE A 99 -12.80 12.17 0.37
CA PHE A 99 -12.87 11.26 -0.78
C PHE A 99 -14.13 10.40 -0.75
N CYS A 100 -14.48 9.88 0.43
CA CYS A 100 -15.69 9.09 0.64
C CYS A 100 -16.85 9.90 1.21
N HIS A 101 -16.57 11.04 1.84
CA HIS A 101 -17.56 11.87 2.52
C HIS A 101 -17.76 13.22 1.83
N SER A 102 -19.00 13.57 1.54
CA SER A 102 -19.38 14.87 0.96
C SER A 102 -19.82 15.89 2.01
N GLY A 103 -19.92 15.49 3.28
CA GLY A 103 -20.34 16.37 4.36
C GLY A 103 -20.75 15.60 5.61
N LYS A 104 -21.40 16.30 6.54
CA LYS A 104 -21.83 15.76 7.83
C LYS A 104 -22.74 14.54 7.64
N LYS A 105 -22.20 13.34 7.88
CA LYS A 105 -22.93 12.06 7.65
C LYS A 105 -23.39 11.85 6.20
N GLN A 106 -22.78 12.54 5.23
CA GLN A 106 -23.08 12.39 3.81
C GLN A 106 -21.89 11.71 3.12
N PHE A 107 -22.20 10.94 2.07
CA PHE A 107 -21.22 10.15 1.34
C PHE A 107 -21.20 10.52 -0.14
N THR A 108 -20.05 10.32 -0.78
CA THR A 108 -19.89 10.39 -2.23
C THR A 108 -20.36 9.09 -2.89
N ASP A 109 -20.34 9.06 -4.23
CA ASP A 109 -20.55 7.86 -5.05
C ASP A 109 -19.57 6.71 -4.70
N LYS A 110 -18.43 7.02 -4.08
CA LYS A 110 -17.40 6.05 -3.70
C LYS A 110 -17.83 5.12 -2.57
N LEU A 111 -18.90 5.42 -1.84
CA LEU A 111 -19.39 4.56 -0.76
C LEU A 111 -19.68 3.13 -1.24
N GLU A 112 -20.32 2.98 -2.40
CA GLU A 112 -20.70 1.66 -2.89
C GLU A 112 -19.45 0.79 -3.15
N VAL A 113 -18.44 1.37 -3.80
CA VAL A 113 -17.17 0.69 -4.07
C VAL A 113 -16.45 0.39 -2.76
N ALA A 114 -16.38 1.35 -1.84
CA ALA A 114 -15.74 1.18 -0.54
C ALA A 114 -16.37 0.03 0.25
N VAL A 115 -17.71 -0.08 0.27
CA VAL A 115 -18.41 -1.18 0.96
C VAL A 115 -18.03 -2.55 0.36
N LYS A 116 -17.99 -2.66 -0.97
CA LYS A 116 -17.58 -3.92 -1.63
C LYS A 116 -16.11 -4.26 -1.34
N MET A 117 -15.23 -3.26 -1.31
CA MET A 117 -13.80 -3.44 -1.00
C MET A 117 -13.57 -3.81 0.46
N PHE A 118 -14.26 -3.20 1.42
CA PHE A 118 -14.18 -3.61 2.83
C PHE A 118 -14.65 -5.06 3.01
N LYS A 119 -15.71 -5.48 2.32
CA LYS A 119 -16.16 -6.87 2.32
C LYS A 119 -15.13 -7.81 1.70
N LEU A 120 -14.38 -7.35 0.70
CA LEU A 120 -13.31 -8.15 0.07
C LEU A 120 -12.12 -8.28 1.02
N SER A 121 -11.69 -7.19 1.65
CA SER A 121 -10.64 -7.16 2.67
C SER A 121 -10.97 -8.09 3.85
N GLU A 122 -12.21 -8.05 4.36
CA GLU A 122 -12.67 -8.96 5.41
C GLU A 122 -12.72 -10.42 4.93
N MET A 123 -13.18 -10.67 3.70
CA MET A 123 -13.22 -12.02 3.13
C MET A 123 -11.84 -12.63 2.98
N MET A 124 -10.86 -11.82 2.55
CA MET A 124 -9.49 -12.27 2.30
C MET A 124 -8.60 -12.18 3.54
N ASP A 125 -9.09 -11.57 4.62
CA ASP A 125 -8.36 -11.31 5.86
C ASP A 125 -7.05 -10.54 5.62
N VAL A 126 -7.12 -9.47 4.84
CA VAL A 126 -5.99 -8.59 4.54
C VAL A 126 -6.32 -7.12 4.72
N GLU A 127 -5.33 -6.34 5.16
CA GLU A 127 -5.42 -4.88 5.25
C GLU A 127 -5.40 -4.23 3.86
N CYS A 128 -5.93 -3.01 3.75
CA CYS A 128 -6.02 -2.30 2.47
C CYS A 128 -4.65 -2.07 1.80
N SER A 129 -3.59 -1.89 2.61
CA SER A 129 -2.21 -1.69 2.15
C SER A 129 -1.59 -2.92 1.50
N PHE A 130 -2.20 -4.10 1.66
CA PHE A 130 -1.76 -5.30 0.95
C PHE A 130 -1.95 -5.15 -0.57
N CYS A 131 -3.02 -4.47 -0.99
CA CYS A 131 -3.32 -4.23 -2.40
C CYS A 131 -3.03 -2.80 -2.84
N HIS A 132 -3.25 -1.80 -1.97
CA HIS A 132 -3.11 -0.39 -2.31
C HIS A 132 -1.76 0.17 -1.88
N ALA A 133 -1.17 0.99 -2.76
CA ALA A 133 0.13 1.65 -2.54
C ALA A 133 0.00 3.17 -2.69
N GLY A 134 -1.04 3.74 -2.07
CA GLY A 134 -1.37 5.15 -2.20
C GLY A 134 -2.36 5.44 -3.32
N LYS A 135 -2.47 6.73 -3.66
CA LYS A 135 -3.50 7.21 -4.59
C LYS A 135 -3.24 6.68 -5.99
N ASP A 136 -4.24 6.01 -6.55
CA ASP A 136 -4.24 5.45 -7.91
C ASP A 136 -3.15 4.38 -8.17
N ASN A 137 -2.44 3.94 -7.13
CA ASN A 137 -1.35 2.96 -7.22
C ASN A 137 -1.72 1.66 -6.51
N PHE A 138 -1.26 0.55 -7.07
CA PHE A 138 -1.44 -0.79 -6.53
C PHE A 138 -0.09 -1.46 -6.27
N THR A 139 -0.06 -2.35 -5.28
CA THR A 139 1.01 -3.33 -5.12
C THR A 139 0.94 -4.37 -6.25
N HIS A 140 1.94 -5.23 -6.36
CA HIS A 140 1.90 -6.36 -7.30
C HIS A 140 0.66 -7.25 -7.09
N GLN A 141 0.31 -7.53 -5.84
CA GLN A 141 -0.89 -8.28 -5.46
C GLN A 141 -2.17 -7.51 -5.82
N GLY A 142 -2.17 -6.19 -5.64
CA GLY A 142 -3.26 -5.31 -6.04
C GLY A 142 -3.51 -5.30 -7.55
N GLU A 143 -2.47 -5.22 -8.37
CA GLU A 143 -2.60 -5.30 -9.84
C GLU A 143 -3.14 -6.66 -10.29
N THR A 144 -2.65 -7.75 -9.69
CA THR A 144 -3.16 -9.10 -9.97
C THR A 144 -4.64 -9.22 -9.59
N ALA A 145 -5.02 -8.76 -8.41
CA ALA A 145 -6.41 -8.75 -7.96
C ALA A 145 -7.30 -7.91 -8.87
N LYS A 146 -6.85 -6.72 -9.29
CA LYS A 146 -7.57 -5.84 -10.23
C LYS A 146 -7.82 -6.52 -11.56
N ILE A 147 -6.81 -7.19 -12.14
CA ILE A 147 -6.96 -7.95 -13.38
C ILE A 147 -8.01 -9.08 -13.19
N SER A 148 -7.91 -9.85 -12.11
CA SER A 148 -8.90 -10.90 -11.80
C SER A 148 -10.31 -10.34 -11.63
N MET A 149 -10.46 -9.20 -10.94
CA MET A 149 -11.74 -8.53 -10.74
C MET A 149 -12.37 -8.06 -12.06
N LEU A 150 -11.56 -7.56 -12.98
CA LEU A 150 -12.02 -7.16 -14.32
C LEU A 150 -12.49 -8.38 -15.13
N LEU A 151 -11.66 -9.44 -15.18
CA LEU A 151 -11.98 -10.67 -15.91
C LEU A 151 -13.26 -11.34 -15.40
N GLN A 152 -13.49 -11.30 -14.08
CA GLN A 152 -14.66 -11.90 -13.44
C GLN A 152 -15.88 -10.97 -13.34
N ARG A 153 -15.84 -9.79 -13.98
CA ARG A 153 -16.91 -8.77 -13.95
C ARG A 153 -17.35 -8.45 -12.51
N TRP A 154 -16.39 -8.29 -11.61
CA TRP A 154 -16.60 -8.12 -10.17
C TRP A 154 -17.54 -6.96 -9.82
N SER A 155 -17.55 -5.90 -10.62
CA SER A 155 -18.50 -4.78 -10.45
C SER A 155 -19.97 -5.24 -10.42
N LYS A 156 -20.30 -6.31 -11.18
CA LYS A 156 -21.63 -6.93 -11.26
C LYS A 156 -21.80 -8.10 -10.29
N THR A 157 -20.79 -8.95 -10.16
CA THR A 157 -20.88 -10.23 -9.42
C THR A 157 -20.47 -10.12 -7.95
N GLY A 158 -19.72 -9.08 -7.60
CA GLY A 158 -19.09 -8.90 -6.31
C GLY A 158 -18.16 -10.06 -5.94
N ASN A 159 -18.02 -10.29 -4.64
CA ASN A 159 -17.04 -11.26 -4.12
C ASN A 159 -17.45 -12.73 -4.28
N LYS A 160 -18.66 -13.02 -4.81
CA LYS A 160 -19.18 -14.40 -4.91
C LYS A 160 -18.29 -15.28 -5.78
N LYS A 161 -17.79 -14.73 -6.90
CA LYS A 161 -16.92 -15.45 -7.83
C LYS A 161 -15.55 -15.77 -7.24
N CYS A 162 -15.02 -14.91 -6.38
CA CYS A 162 -13.74 -15.14 -5.70
C CYS A 162 -13.78 -16.42 -4.85
N LEU A 163 -14.91 -16.68 -4.18
CA LEU A 163 -15.10 -17.84 -3.32
C LEU A 163 -15.24 -19.18 -4.09
N GLU A 164 -15.33 -19.16 -5.41
CA GLU A 164 -15.27 -20.39 -6.20
C GLU A 164 -13.86 -21.01 -6.14
N CYS A 165 -12.82 -20.19 -5.94
CA CYS A 165 -11.43 -20.63 -5.88
C CYS A 165 -10.72 -20.32 -4.55
N HIS A 166 -11.18 -19.33 -3.77
CA HIS A 166 -10.56 -18.95 -2.49
C HIS A 166 -11.39 -19.42 -1.31
N ASP A 167 -10.71 -19.83 -0.23
CA ASP A 167 -11.37 -20.03 1.06
C ASP A 167 -11.60 -18.70 1.79
N LYS A 168 -12.67 -18.62 2.56
CA LYS A 168 -13.05 -17.42 3.32
C LYS A 168 -12.16 -17.32 4.56
N LYS A 169 -11.51 -16.16 4.74
CA LYS A 169 -10.66 -15.79 5.89
C LYS A 169 -9.26 -16.42 5.95
N MET A 170 -8.69 -16.87 4.83
CA MET A 170 -7.37 -17.53 4.83
C MET A 170 -6.35 -16.88 3.90
N LYS A 171 -6.11 -15.56 4.00
CA LYS A 171 -4.97 -14.88 3.32
C LYS A 171 -4.74 -15.32 1.86
N PHE A 172 -5.81 -15.44 1.07
CA PHE A 172 -5.79 -15.90 -0.33
C PHE A 172 -5.47 -17.38 -0.59
N GLU A 173 -5.50 -18.26 0.41
CA GLU A 173 -5.41 -19.70 0.18
C GLU A 173 -6.48 -20.19 -0.80
N LEU A 174 -6.05 -21.04 -1.71
CA LEU A 174 -6.93 -21.67 -2.69
C LEU A 174 -7.67 -22.81 -2.02
N ASN A 175 -8.96 -22.92 -2.29
CA ASN A 175 -9.70 -24.14 -1.98
C ASN A 175 -9.27 -25.28 -2.93
N SER A 176 -9.78 -26.49 -2.70
CA SER A 176 -9.44 -27.67 -3.52
C SER A 176 -9.64 -27.44 -5.02
N ARG A 177 -10.73 -26.76 -5.40
CA ARG A 177 -11.02 -26.40 -6.79
C ARG A 177 -10.03 -25.38 -7.35
N GLY A 178 -9.67 -24.35 -6.58
CA GLY A 178 -8.67 -23.37 -6.98
C GLY A 178 -7.31 -24.03 -7.23
N GLN A 179 -6.93 -24.97 -6.37
CA GLN A 179 -5.69 -25.74 -6.50
C GLN A 179 -5.68 -26.61 -7.76
N GLU A 180 -6.80 -27.27 -8.08
CA GLU A 180 -6.97 -28.08 -9.29
C GLU A 180 -6.80 -27.23 -10.57
N ILE A 181 -7.42 -26.05 -10.61
CA ILE A 181 -7.32 -25.12 -11.76
C ILE A 181 -5.87 -24.67 -11.99
N ILE A 182 -5.17 -24.26 -10.94
CA ILE A 182 -3.77 -23.83 -11.09
C ILE A 182 -2.86 -24.99 -11.50
N THR A 183 -3.08 -26.18 -10.94
CA THR A 183 -2.27 -27.37 -11.26
C THR A 183 -2.48 -27.83 -12.71
N SER A 184 -3.72 -27.82 -13.19
CA SER A 184 -4.04 -28.17 -14.59
C SER A 184 -3.48 -27.15 -15.57
N GLN A 185 -3.52 -25.85 -15.27
CA GLN A 185 -2.91 -24.81 -16.10
C GLN A 185 -1.38 -24.91 -16.17
N LYS A 186 -0.71 -25.21 -15.06
CA LYS A 186 0.74 -25.47 -15.05
C LYS A 186 1.12 -26.67 -15.92
N GLY A 187 0.28 -27.71 -15.96
CA GLY A 187 0.47 -28.85 -16.86
C GLY A 187 0.35 -28.50 -18.35
N LEU A 188 -0.41 -27.45 -18.69
CA LEU A 188 -0.62 -26.99 -20.07
C LEU A 188 0.45 -26.01 -20.56
N ILE A 189 1.06 -25.24 -19.65
CA ILE A 189 2.07 -24.21 -20.00
C ILE A 189 3.48 -24.82 -20.14
N GLY A 190 3.66 -26.11 -19.80
CA GLY A 190 4.94 -26.79 -19.94
C GLY A 190 5.95 -26.39 -18.86
N LYS A 191 6.91 -27.28 -18.60
CA LYS A 191 8.00 -27.09 -17.65
C LYS A 191 8.84 -25.86 -17.94
#